data_AF-A0A1B6KI47-F1
#
_entry.id   AF-A0A1B6KI47-F1
#
_cell.length_a   1.000
_cell.length_b   1.000
_cell.length_c   1.000
_cell.angle_alpha   90.00
_cell.angle_beta   90.00
_cell.angle_gamma   90.00
#
_symmetry.space_group_name_H-M   'P 1'
#
loop_
_entity.id
_entity.type
_entity.pdbx_description
1 polymer ?
#
loop_
_entity_poly.entity_id
_entity_poly.type
_entity_poly.pdbx_seq_one_letter_code
_entity_poly.pdbx_strand_id
1 'polypeptide(L)'
;MCVVQGVFSNVSKISKVVPIHKKGPKNLCANYRPISIIPTVSKVFERLIHNQLNNYLELNGLLSKSQFGFRPKHSTVNAVSSLISDCYKGLECHEKVVFRSFDLSKAFDTVDHCVLVNKLAFYLSDNLAVNFFKPYLEGRQQAICTDGIFSKTLSVPHGVPQGSILGPTLFIVYINDLPSNLANPNVNSFLFADDLGLNVRESSVIEANNALEDKTKIVVDWCCANRLSLNAEKVQDLTLSLSSKKEEICSLKFLGIFLQTDLKWENHIDNVAAKLAKGLFLLRSLKSSVTPDILLSIYYAYIQSHLSYGISLWGNSGYSKKVFILQKKAIRLICGTPAQTHCKPLFVYLGVLSLPSLYVLSTLLYVKENINKLNDSTSVHNFNTRYKNNLSTKRCMYTSTQNSFEYMGIKMYNVLPDNIKKLPYNNFKSAVKSLLVENCLYEVSEYFNIIKSNFNLKIF
;
A
#
# COMPACT_ATOMS: atom_id res chain seq x y z
N MET A 1 3.80 -7.17 -35.65
CA MET A 1 2.89 -6.37 -34.81
C MET A 1 2.91 -4.96 -35.35
N CYS A 2 1.77 -4.30 -35.46
CA CYS A 2 1.69 -2.95 -36.01
C CYS A 2 0.66 -2.14 -35.21
N VAL A 3 1.10 -1.09 -34.52
CA VAL A 3 0.22 -0.20 -33.74
C VAL A 3 -0.70 0.57 -34.67
N VAL A 4 -0.17 1.09 -35.79
CA VAL A 4 -0.91 1.90 -36.76
C VAL A 4 -2.06 1.13 -37.40
N GLN A 5 -1.88 -0.17 -37.63
CA GLN A 5 -2.90 -1.04 -38.21
C GLN A 5 -3.71 -1.81 -37.15
N GLY A 6 -3.42 -1.63 -35.85
CA GLY A 6 -4.09 -2.37 -34.78
C GLY A 6 -3.83 -3.89 -34.76
N VAL A 7 -2.72 -4.36 -35.35
CA VAL A 7 -2.46 -5.80 -35.53
C VAL A 7 -1.50 -6.35 -34.48
N PHE A 8 -1.96 -7.37 -33.73
CA PHE A 8 -1.14 -8.15 -32.81
C PHE A 8 -0.79 -9.53 -33.39
N SER A 9 0.48 -9.95 -33.30
CA SER A 9 0.97 -11.16 -33.95
C SER A 9 0.51 -12.44 -33.23
N ASN A 10 0.01 -13.44 -33.99
CA ASN A 10 -0.42 -14.73 -33.44
C ASN A 10 0.70 -15.49 -32.72
N VAL A 11 1.94 -15.42 -33.21
CA VAL A 11 3.10 -16.08 -32.57
C VAL A 11 3.33 -15.53 -31.16
N SER A 12 2.94 -14.29 -30.90
CA SER A 12 3.10 -13.63 -29.61
C SER A 12 1.95 -13.86 -28.63
N LYS A 13 0.93 -14.62 -29.03
CA LYS A 13 -0.23 -14.98 -28.21
C LYS A 13 -0.04 -16.29 -27.44
N ILE A 14 1.08 -16.99 -27.64
CA ILE A 14 1.41 -18.23 -26.95
C ILE A 14 2.22 -17.90 -25.70
N SER A 15 1.72 -18.29 -24.52
CA SER A 15 2.41 -18.12 -23.23
C SER A 15 2.89 -19.44 -22.65
N LYS A 16 4.07 -19.40 -22.01
CA LYS A 16 4.57 -20.47 -21.15
C LYS A 16 4.04 -20.24 -19.74
N VAL A 17 3.32 -21.19 -19.17
CA VAL A 17 2.80 -21.09 -17.80
C VAL A 17 3.69 -21.87 -16.84
N VAL A 18 4.13 -21.18 -15.78
CA VAL A 18 4.87 -21.79 -14.68
C VAL A 18 4.03 -21.72 -13.41
N PRO A 19 3.66 -22.87 -12.81
CA PRO A 19 2.87 -22.88 -11.58
C PRO A 19 3.76 -22.54 -10.37
N ILE A 20 3.34 -21.55 -9.57
CA ILE A 20 4.02 -21.18 -8.32
C ILE A 20 3.17 -21.58 -7.13
N HIS A 21 3.72 -22.37 -6.21
CA HIS A 21 3.02 -22.78 -5.00
C HIS A 21 2.74 -21.58 -4.08
N LYS A 22 1.47 -21.40 -3.67
CA LYS A 22 1.01 -20.27 -2.84
C LYS A 22 0.97 -20.62 -1.35
N LYS A 23 0.20 -21.66 -0.97
CA LYS A 23 0.00 -22.10 0.42
C LYS A 23 -0.66 -23.48 0.46
N GLY A 24 -0.67 -24.13 1.63
CA GLY A 24 -1.35 -25.42 1.82
C GLY A 24 -0.58 -26.60 1.20
N PRO A 25 -1.19 -27.79 1.13
CA PRO A 25 -0.50 -29.00 0.68
C PRO A 25 -0.20 -28.93 -0.83
N LYS A 26 0.97 -29.45 -1.22
CA LYS A 26 1.53 -29.33 -2.59
C LYS A 26 0.84 -30.23 -3.62
N ASN A 27 -0.01 -31.15 -3.20
CA ASN A 27 -0.74 -32.09 -4.06
C ASN A 27 -2.01 -31.49 -4.67
N LEU A 28 -2.50 -30.35 -4.18
CA LEU A 28 -3.72 -29.71 -4.69
C LEU A 28 -3.37 -28.64 -5.74
N CYS A 29 -3.91 -28.79 -6.96
CA CYS A 29 -3.71 -27.82 -8.05
C CYS A 29 -4.21 -26.41 -7.69
N ALA A 30 -5.28 -26.30 -6.89
CA ALA A 30 -5.84 -25.02 -6.44
C ALA A 30 -4.85 -24.17 -5.60
N ASN A 31 -3.80 -24.80 -5.07
CA ASN A 31 -2.77 -24.14 -4.28
C ASN A 31 -1.65 -23.53 -5.12
N TYR A 32 -1.70 -23.67 -6.45
CA TYR A 32 -0.73 -23.10 -7.37
C TYR A 32 -1.31 -21.86 -8.07
N ARG A 33 -0.46 -20.86 -8.25
CA ARG A 33 -0.74 -19.66 -9.02
C ARG A 33 -0.05 -19.78 -10.39
N PRO A 34 -0.79 -19.81 -11.50
CA PRO A 34 -0.20 -19.89 -12.83
C PRO A 34 0.41 -18.54 -13.23
N ILE A 35 1.72 -18.49 -13.49
CA ILE A 35 2.37 -17.29 -14.04
C ILE A 35 2.64 -17.49 -15.52
N SER A 36 2.05 -16.63 -16.34
CA SER A 36 2.24 -16.58 -17.79
C SER A 36 3.52 -15.81 -18.14
N ILE A 37 4.52 -16.53 -18.63
CA ILE A 37 5.70 -15.99 -19.27
C ILE A 37 5.37 -15.76 -20.75
N ILE A 38 5.15 -14.49 -21.09
CA ILE A 38 4.91 -14.04 -22.47
C ILE A 38 6.24 -13.84 -23.23
N PRO A 39 6.24 -13.93 -24.58
CA PRO A 39 7.43 -13.72 -25.40
C PRO A 39 8.07 -12.34 -25.18
N THR A 40 9.40 -12.26 -25.23
CA THR A 40 10.14 -11.01 -24.97
C THR A 40 9.75 -9.87 -25.91
N VAL A 41 9.55 -10.15 -27.20
CA VAL A 41 9.08 -9.16 -28.18
C VAL A 41 7.70 -8.62 -27.80
N SER A 42 6.80 -9.49 -27.29
CA SER A 42 5.50 -9.07 -26.76
C SER A 42 5.66 -8.11 -25.58
N LYS A 43 6.60 -8.37 -24.66
CA LYS A 43 6.84 -7.49 -23.51
C LYS A 43 7.26 -6.08 -23.93
N VAL A 44 8.14 -5.97 -24.92
CA VAL A 44 8.57 -4.65 -25.43
C VAL A 44 7.37 -3.89 -25.99
N PHE A 45 6.56 -4.57 -26.79
CA PHE A 45 5.38 -3.97 -27.41
C PHE A 45 4.31 -3.58 -26.38
N GLU A 46 3.99 -4.49 -25.46
CA GLU A 46 3.06 -4.24 -24.35
C GLU A 46 3.53 -3.07 -23.46
N ARG A 47 4.84 -2.89 -23.25
CA ARG A 47 5.38 -1.77 -22.49
C ARG A 47 5.09 -0.43 -23.17
N LEU A 48 5.26 -0.34 -24.49
CA LEU A 48 4.97 0.88 -25.24
C LEU A 48 3.50 1.28 -25.12
N ILE A 49 2.60 0.31 -25.33
CA ILE A 49 1.15 0.52 -25.21
C ILE A 49 0.76 0.84 -23.78
N HIS A 50 1.31 0.12 -22.80
CA HIS A 50 1.06 0.38 -21.38
C HIS A 50 1.43 1.82 -21.01
N ASN A 51 2.60 2.30 -21.43
CA ASN A 51 3.03 3.66 -21.12
C ASN A 51 2.08 4.71 -21.74
N GLN A 52 1.67 4.52 -23.01
CA GLN A 52 0.73 5.42 -23.69
C GLN A 52 -0.65 5.42 -23.03
N LEU A 53 -1.21 4.22 -22.81
CA LEU A 53 -2.52 4.02 -22.19
C LEU A 53 -2.56 4.59 -20.77
N ASN A 54 -1.56 4.28 -19.95
CA ASN A 54 -1.53 4.72 -18.56
C ASN A 54 -1.35 6.24 -18.47
N ASN A 55 -0.53 6.85 -19.33
CA ASN A 55 -0.41 8.30 -19.42
C ASN A 55 -1.74 8.95 -19.81
N TYR A 56 -2.45 8.40 -20.79
CA TYR A 56 -3.76 8.91 -21.20
C TYR A 56 -4.80 8.81 -20.07
N LEU A 57 -4.87 7.66 -19.40
CA LEU A 57 -5.81 7.43 -18.30
C LEU A 57 -5.57 8.37 -17.11
N GLU A 58 -4.31 8.61 -16.73
CA GLU A 58 -3.96 9.49 -15.62
C GLU A 58 -4.08 10.97 -15.97
N LEU A 59 -3.66 11.41 -17.16
CA LEU A 59 -3.75 12.82 -17.58
C LEU A 59 -5.20 13.30 -17.68
N ASN A 60 -6.09 12.43 -18.14
CA ASN A 60 -7.52 12.75 -18.25
C ASN A 60 -8.31 12.42 -16.97
N GLY A 61 -7.65 11.94 -15.90
CA GLY A 61 -8.30 11.62 -14.64
C GLY A 61 -9.41 10.56 -14.75
N LEU A 62 -9.27 9.61 -15.69
CA LEU A 62 -10.31 8.62 -16.01
C LEU A 62 -10.39 7.49 -14.98
N LEU A 63 -9.34 7.28 -14.20
CA LEU A 63 -9.30 6.26 -13.16
C LEU A 63 -9.94 6.77 -11.86
N SER A 64 -10.77 5.92 -11.26
CA SER A 64 -11.42 6.21 -9.99
C SER A 64 -10.41 6.56 -8.90
N LYS A 65 -10.73 7.58 -8.10
CA LYS A 65 -9.92 8.00 -6.94
C LYS A 65 -9.85 6.90 -5.87
N SER A 66 -10.80 5.97 -5.86
CA SER A 66 -10.82 4.80 -4.96
C SER A 66 -9.83 3.71 -5.37
N GLN A 67 -9.26 3.75 -6.58
CA GLN A 67 -8.29 2.76 -7.04
C GLN A 67 -6.87 3.18 -6.69
N PHE A 68 -6.18 2.35 -5.92
CA PHE A 68 -4.78 2.50 -5.51
C PHE A 68 -3.86 1.44 -6.13
N GLY A 69 -4.42 0.35 -6.67
CA GLY A 69 -3.65 -0.73 -7.29
C GLY A 69 -3.06 -0.32 -8.64
N PHE A 70 -1.87 -0.82 -8.96
CA PHE A 70 -1.09 -0.60 -10.19
C PHE A 70 -1.10 0.81 -10.80
N ARG A 71 -1.24 1.84 -9.97
CA ARG A 71 -1.17 3.24 -10.37
C ARG A 71 0.13 3.89 -9.91
N PRO A 72 0.71 4.80 -10.72
CA PRO A 72 1.89 5.54 -10.31
C PRO A 72 1.58 6.37 -9.07
N LYS A 73 2.51 6.41 -8.11
CA LYS A 73 2.38 7.17 -6.84
C LYS A 73 1.26 6.70 -5.90
N HIS A 74 0.63 5.56 -6.17
CA HIS A 74 -0.26 4.88 -5.24
C HIS A 74 0.40 3.61 -4.72
N SER A 75 0.11 3.27 -3.46
CA SER A 75 0.60 2.06 -2.81
C SER A 75 -0.46 1.47 -1.91
N THR A 76 -0.25 0.23 -1.48
CA THR A 76 -1.06 -0.42 -0.45
C THR A 76 -1.12 0.42 0.83
N VAL A 77 0.01 1.05 1.20
CA VAL A 77 0.08 1.93 2.37
C VAL A 77 -0.82 3.16 2.18
N ASN A 78 -0.88 3.76 0.98
CA ASN A 78 -1.79 4.89 0.73
C ASN A 78 -3.26 4.49 0.86
N ALA A 79 -3.63 3.30 0.38
CA ALA A 79 -5.00 2.78 0.51
C ALA A 79 -5.39 2.58 1.97
N VAL A 80 -4.54 1.85 2.73
CA VAL A 80 -4.78 1.62 4.17
C VAL A 80 -4.74 2.92 4.95
N SER A 81 -3.85 3.86 4.61
CA SER A 81 -3.81 5.18 5.26
C SER A 81 -5.09 5.96 5.05
N SER A 82 -5.60 5.97 3.82
CA SER A 82 -6.87 6.65 3.48
C SER A 82 -8.05 6.01 4.21
N LEU A 83 -8.06 4.67 4.32
CA LEU A 83 -9.04 3.93 5.12
C LEU A 83 -8.99 4.35 6.60
N ILE A 84 -7.81 4.32 7.22
CA ILE A 84 -7.65 4.70 8.63
C ILE A 84 -8.08 6.15 8.87
N SER A 85 -7.72 7.08 7.99
CA SER A 85 -8.16 8.48 8.08
C SER A 85 -9.67 8.62 8.00
N ASP A 86 -10.33 7.81 7.15
CA ASP A 86 -11.79 7.78 7.04
C ASP A 86 -12.47 7.18 8.29
N CYS A 87 -11.89 6.12 8.85
CA CYS A 87 -12.35 5.53 10.11
C CYS A 87 -12.24 6.55 11.26
N TYR A 88 -11.09 7.22 11.38
CA TYR A 88 -10.92 8.26 12.41
C TYR A 88 -11.87 9.43 12.22
N LYS A 89 -12.15 9.84 10.99
CA LYS A 89 -13.15 10.88 10.71
C LYS A 89 -14.52 10.49 11.24
N GLY A 90 -14.99 9.26 11.00
CA GLY A 90 -16.28 8.81 11.51
C GLY A 90 -16.32 8.72 13.04
N LEU A 91 -15.28 8.14 13.63
CA LEU A 91 -15.18 7.99 15.09
C LEU A 91 -15.14 9.33 15.84
N GLU A 92 -14.44 10.34 15.30
CA GLU A 92 -14.43 11.71 15.83
C GLU A 92 -15.80 12.40 15.73
N CYS A 93 -16.63 12.01 14.75
CA CYS A 93 -18.01 12.46 14.62
C CYS A 93 -19.01 11.61 15.44
N HIS A 94 -18.52 10.73 16.32
CA HIS A 94 -19.32 9.78 17.11
C HIS A 94 -20.16 8.79 16.27
N GLU A 95 -19.82 8.62 15.00
CA GLU A 95 -20.42 7.62 14.11
C GLU A 95 -19.91 6.22 14.44
N LYS A 96 -20.69 5.21 14.08
CA LYS A 96 -20.31 3.80 14.08
C LYS A 96 -19.68 3.46 12.75
N VAL A 97 -18.49 2.87 12.81
CA VAL A 97 -17.69 2.57 11.63
C VAL A 97 -17.57 1.06 11.49
N VAL A 98 -17.98 0.52 10.33
CA VAL A 98 -17.83 -0.90 10.01
C VAL A 98 -17.11 -1.02 8.68
N PHE A 99 -16.05 -1.82 8.67
CA PHE A 99 -15.25 -2.12 7.48
C PHE A 99 -15.51 -3.54 7.00
N ARG A 100 -15.79 -3.71 5.71
CA ARG A 100 -15.94 -5.02 5.04
C ARG A 100 -14.88 -5.17 3.96
N SER A 101 -14.15 -6.27 3.96
CA SER A 101 -13.23 -6.63 2.88
C SER A 101 -13.80 -7.76 2.02
N PHE A 102 -13.54 -7.69 0.72
CA PHE A 102 -13.97 -8.66 -0.29
C PHE A 102 -12.73 -9.21 -1.02
N ASP A 103 -12.78 -10.50 -1.36
CA ASP A 103 -11.77 -11.20 -2.17
C ASP A 103 -12.45 -11.73 -3.44
N LEU A 104 -11.94 -11.34 -4.61
CA LEU A 104 -12.41 -11.87 -5.89
C LEU A 104 -11.73 -13.19 -6.22
N SER A 105 -12.50 -14.18 -6.64
CA SER A 105 -12.00 -15.49 -7.03
C SER A 105 -11.36 -15.44 -8.41
N LYS A 106 -10.03 -15.61 -8.48
CA LYS A 106 -9.25 -15.68 -9.72
C LYS A 106 -9.52 -14.51 -10.67
N ALA A 107 -9.61 -13.29 -10.12
CA ALA A 107 -10.10 -12.11 -10.84
C ALA A 107 -9.42 -11.85 -12.20
N PHE A 108 -8.09 -12.05 -12.29
CA PHE A 108 -7.35 -11.89 -13.55
C PHE A 108 -7.69 -12.96 -14.58
N ASP A 109 -7.97 -14.18 -14.15
CA ASP A 109 -8.20 -15.32 -15.04
C ASP A 109 -9.66 -15.37 -15.54
N THR A 110 -10.57 -14.66 -14.87
CA THR A 110 -12.02 -14.65 -15.15
C THR A 110 -12.50 -13.42 -15.93
N VAL A 111 -11.61 -12.46 -16.25
CA VAL A 111 -11.97 -11.27 -17.03
C VAL A 111 -12.59 -11.65 -18.38
N ASP A 112 -13.81 -11.20 -18.63
CA ASP A 112 -14.46 -11.42 -19.92
C ASP A 112 -13.92 -10.44 -20.99
N HIS A 113 -13.52 -10.97 -22.14
CA HIS A 113 -12.91 -10.18 -23.20
C HIS A 113 -13.90 -9.21 -23.85
N CYS A 114 -15.16 -9.62 -24.03
CA CYS A 114 -16.18 -8.75 -24.64
C CYS A 114 -16.52 -7.58 -23.72
N VAL A 115 -16.72 -7.85 -22.42
CA VAL A 115 -16.97 -6.80 -21.42
C VAL A 115 -15.78 -5.84 -21.34
N LEU A 116 -14.55 -6.36 -21.33
CA LEU A 116 -13.34 -5.54 -21.28
C LEU A 116 -13.22 -4.62 -22.51
N VAL A 117 -13.45 -5.14 -23.72
CA VAL A 117 -13.39 -4.35 -24.95
C VAL A 117 -14.47 -3.27 -24.95
N ASN A 118 -15.69 -3.57 -24.48
CA ASN A 118 -16.75 -2.56 -24.37
C ASN A 118 -16.40 -1.45 -23.37
N LYS A 119 -15.80 -1.80 -22.22
CA LYS A 119 -15.29 -0.80 -21.26
C LYS A 119 -14.16 0.03 -21.87
N LEU A 120 -13.23 -0.57 -22.59
CA LEU A 120 -12.17 0.16 -23.30
C LEU A 120 -12.74 1.13 -24.33
N ALA A 121 -13.79 0.74 -25.06
CA ALA A 121 -14.49 1.63 -25.99
C ALA A 121 -15.07 2.86 -25.30
N PHE A 122 -15.63 2.68 -24.10
CA PHE A 122 -16.12 3.78 -23.28
C PHE A 122 -15.01 4.77 -22.88
N TYR A 123 -13.82 4.29 -22.49
CA TYR A 123 -12.74 5.15 -21.99
C TYR A 123 -11.84 5.76 -23.08
N LEU A 124 -11.58 5.05 -24.18
CA LEU A 124 -10.53 5.44 -25.13
C LEU A 124 -11.01 6.32 -26.28
N SER A 125 -12.32 6.34 -26.57
CA SER A 125 -12.98 7.11 -27.65
C SER A 125 -12.44 6.91 -29.09
N ASP A 126 -11.21 6.41 -29.26
CA ASP A 126 -10.56 6.06 -30.52
C ASP A 126 -10.80 4.59 -30.86
N ASN A 127 -11.54 4.37 -31.95
CA ASN A 127 -11.87 3.04 -32.46
C ASN A 127 -10.62 2.24 -32.87
N LEU A 128 -9.54 2.87 -33.35
CA LEU A 128 -8.31 2.15 -33.72
C LEU A 128 -7.63 1.56 -32.49
N ALA A 129 -7.55 2.32 -31.40
CA ALA A 129 -7.00 1.85 -30.14
C ALA A 129 -7.82 0.69 -29.55
N VAL A 130 -9.16 0.77 -29.61
CA VAL A 130 -10.05 -0.30 -29.15
C VAL A 130 -9.92 -1.55 -30.02
N ASN A 131 -9.86 -1.37 -31.34
CA ASN A 131 -9.71 -2.45 -32.31
C ASN A 131 -8.38 -3.19 -32.18
N PHE A 132 -7.35 -2.58 -31.55
CA PHE A 132 -6.11 -3.28 -31.21
C PHE A 132 -6.30 -4.29 -30.06
N PHE A 133 -7.13 -3.98 -29.06
CA PHE A 133 -7.25 -4.83 -27.87
C PHE A 133 -8.01 -6.13 -28.13
N LYS A 134 -8.96 -6.12 -29.07
CA LYS A 134 -9.69 -7.32 -29.47
C LYS A 134 -8.77 -8.46 -29.96
N PRO A 135 -7.94 -8.28 -31.01
CA PRO A 135 -6.98 -9.30 -31.45
C PRO A 135 -5.86 -9.54 -30.44
N TYR A 136 -5.57 -8.62 -29.51
CA TYR A 136 -4.61 -8.87 -28.43
C TYR A 136 -5.13 -9.87 -27.38
N LEU A 137 -6.43 -9.83 -27.08
CA LEU A 137 -7.10 -10.72 -26.12
C LEU A 137 -7.53 -12.05 -26.74
N GLU A 138 -8.01 -12.03 -27.99
CA GLU A 138 -8.54 -13.21 -28.69
C GLU A 138 -7.45 -14.14 -29.24
N GLY A 139 -7.74 -15.45 -29.24
CA GLY A 139 -6.87 -16.47 -29.82
C GLY A 139 -5.59 -16.72 -29.00
N ARG A 140 -5.63 -16.42 -27.70
CA ARG A 140 -4.52 -16.70 -26.79
C ARG A 140 -4.43 -18.17 -26.45
N GLN A 141 -3.20 -18.63 -26.30
CA GLN A 141 -2.89 -20.01 -26.04
C GLN A 141 -1.85 -20.11 -24.93
N GLN A 142 -1.92 -21.16 -24.13
CA GLN A 142 -0.98 -21.40 -23.04
C GLN A 142 -0.53 -22.87 -23.00
N ALA A 143 0.72 -23.08 -22.60
CA ALA A 143 1.27 -24.41 -22.31
C ALA A 143 1.98 -24.38 -20.95
N ILE A 144 1.71 -25.36 -20.10
CA ILE A 144 2.39 -25.50 -18.81
C ILE A 144 3.78 -26.06 -19.07
N CYS A 145 4.78 -25.51 -18.39
CA CYS A 145 6.13 -26.03 -18.43
C CYS A 145 6.61 -26.34 -17.02
N THR A 146 6.92 -27.62 -16.80
CA THR A 146 7.43 -28.15 -15.53
C THR A 146 8.72 -28.91 -15.84
N ASP A 147 9.81 -28.58 -15.16
CA ASP A 147 11.12 -29.21 -15.34
C ASP A 147 11.60 -29.28 -16.81
N GLY A 148 11.28 -28.25 -17.60
CA GLY A 148 11.67 -28.14 -19.01
C GLY A 148 10.75 -28.87 -19.99
N ILE A 149 9.77 -29.63 -19.52
CA ILE A 149 8.81 -30.36 -20.35
C ILE A 149 7.55 -29.52 -20.53
N PHE A 150 7.05 -29.43 -21.77
CA PHE A 150 5.83 -28.69 -22.11
C PHE A 150 4.61 -29.61 -22.20
N SER A 151 3.49 -29.15 -21.67
CA SER A 151 2.18 -29.75 -21.92
C SER A 151 1.68 -29.45 -23.34
N LYS A 152 0.59 -30.12 -23.73
CA LYS A 152 -0.20 -29.69 -24.89
C LYS A 152 -0.66 -28.24 -24.69
N THR A 153 -0.65 -27.49 -25.78
CA THR A 153 -1.15 -26.11 -25.82
C THR A 153 -2.67 -26.08 -25.74
N LEU A 154 -3.21 -25.22 -24.88
CA LEU A 154 -4.64 -25.03 -24.68
C LEU A 154 -5.03 -23.57 -24.94
N SER A 155 -6.24 -23.36 -25.46
CA SER A 155 -6.80 -22.02 -25.68
C SER A 155 -7.18 -21.38 -24.35
N VAL A 156 -7.03 -20.05 -24.27
CA VAL A 156 -7.38 -19.21 -23.11
C VAL A 156 -8.50 -18.25 -23.52
N PRO A 157 -9.77 -18.65 -23.34
CA PRO A 157 -10.91 -17.86 -23.82
C PRO A 157 -11.26 -16.66 -22.92
N HIS A 158 -10.78 -16.64 -21.67
CA HIS A 158 -11.06 -15.58 -20.70
C HIS A 158 -9.79 -15.21 -19.95
N GLY A 159 -9.82 -14.03 -19.34
CA GLY A 159 -8.77 -13.54 -18.48
C GLY A 159 -7.73 -12.69 -19.20
N VAL A 160 -6.97 -11.98 -18.39
CA VAL A 160 -5.76 -11.26 -18.79
C VAL A 160 -4.53 -12.03 -18.29
N PRO A 161 -3.47 -12.19 -19.11
CA PRO A 161 -2.36 -13.06 -18.75
C PRO A 161 -1.64 -12.55 -17.49
N GLN A 162 -1.57 -13.38 -16.47
CA GLN A 162 -0.90 -13.07 -15.22
C GLN A 162 0.63 -13.11 -15.41
N GLY A 163 1.22 -11.96 -15.69
CA GLY A 163 2.63 -11.82 -16.12
C GLY A 163 2.80 -11.00 -17.39
N SER A 164 1.70 -10.62 -18.05
CA SER A 164 1.68 -9.56 -19.06
C SER A 164 1.89 -8.19 -18.42
N ILE A 165 2.43 -7.25 -19.19
CA ILE A 165 2.63 -5.86 -18.76
C ILE A 165 1.31 -5.09 -18.84
N LEU A 166 0.48 -5.39 -19.84
CA LEU A 166 -0.84 -4.76 -20.02
C LEU A 166 -1.91 -5.31 -19.07
N GLY A 167 -1.80 -6.57 -18.63
CA GLY A 167 -2.85 -7.24 -17.83
C GLY A 167 -3.31 -6.43 -16.61
N PRO A 168 -2.40 -5.92 -15.75
CA PRO A 168 -2.77 -5.09 -14.62
C PRO A 168 -3.54 -3.81 -14.99
N THR A 169 -3.13 -3.11 -16.05
CA THR A 169 -3.82 -1.89 -16.51
C THR A 169 -5.20 -2.20 -17.06
N LEU A 170 -5.32 -3.27 -17.85
CA LEU A 170 -6.61 -3.73 -18.38
C LEU A 170 -7.56 -4.16 -17.28
N PHE A 171 -7.05 -4.82 -16.23
CA PHE A 171 -7.85 -5.19 -15.07
C PHE A 171 -8.36 -3.97 -14.31
N ILE A 172 -7.54 -2.93 -14.15
CA ILE A 172 -7.99 -1.68 -13.52
C ILE A 172 -9.10 -1.03 -14.33
N VAL A 173 -8.95 -0.94 -15.66
CA VAL A 173 -10.01 -0.41 -16.54
C VAL A 173 -11.30 -1.22 -16.40
N TYR A 174 -11.18 -2.54 -16.22
CA TYR A 174 -12.31 -3.45 -16.05
C TYR A 174 -13.15 -3.15 -14.81
N ILE A 175 -12.50 -2.89 -13.67
CA ILE A 175 -13.17 -2.65 -12.38
C ILE A 175 -13.47 -1.17 -12.09
N ASN A 176 -13.04 -0.27 -12.98
CA ASN A 176 -12.99 1.17 -12.71
C ASN A 176 -14.35 1.82 -12.41
N ASP A 177 -15.44 1.25 -12.91
CA ASP A 177 -16.82 1.71 -12.73
C ASP A 177 -17.46 1.19 -11.43
N LEU A 178 -16.91 0.16 -10.80
CA LEU A 178 -17.47 -0.39 -9.55
C LEU A 178 -17.59 0.65 -8.44
N PRO A 179 -16.59 1.50 -8.14
CA PRO A 179 -16.70 2.53 -7.11
C PRO A 179 -17.86 3.50 -7.33
N SER A 180 -18.17 3.82 -8.59
CA SER A 180 -19.26 4.75 -8.94
C SER A 180 -20.63 4.18 -8.56
N ASN A 181 -20.80 2.86 -8.70
CA ASN A 181 -22.04 2.18 -8.29
C ASN A 181 -22.20 2.08 -6.77
N LEU A 182 -21.08 2.20 -6.03
CA LEU A 182 -21.07 2.13 -4.58
C LEU A 182 -21.17 3.51 -3.93
N ALA A 183 -21.02 4.58 -4.70
CA ALA A 183 -20.98 5.96 -4.21
C ALA A 183 -22.16 6.28 -3.28
N ASN A 184 -21.83 6.72 -2.07
CA ASN A 184 -22.74 7.24 -1.06
C ASN A 184 -21.91 8.11 -0.09
N PRO A 185 -22.39 9.26 0.40
CA PRO A 185 -21.67 10.08 1.39
C PRO A 185 -21.09 9.32 2.59
N ASN A 186 -21.77 8.26 3.02
CA ASN A 186 -21.44 7.46 4.20
C ASN A 186 -20.63 6.20 3.88
N VAL A 187 -20.38 5.91 2.59
CA VAL A 187 -19.69 4.70 2.13
C VAL A 187 -18.49 5.06 1.29
N ASN A 188 -17.30 4.68 1.76
CA ASN A 188 -16.06 4.84 1.00
C ASN A 188 -15.52 3.48 0.56
N SER A 189 -15.11 3.40 -0.71
CA SER A 189 -14.48 2.20 -1.28
C SER A 189 -12.98 2.39 -1.47
N PHE A 190 -12.24 1.32 -1.19
CA PHE A 190 -10.79 1.23 -1.30
C PHE A 190 -10.45 0.02 -2.15
N LEU A 191 -10.04 0.26 -3.40
CA LEU A 191 -9.62 -0.76 -4.33
C LEU A 191 -8.09 -0.82 -4.38
N PHE A 192 -7.55 -2.03 -4.35
CA PHE A 192 -6.18 -2.30 -4.77
C PHE A 192 -6.19 -3.52 -5.66
N ALA A 193 -6.28 -3.28 -6.98
CA ALA A 193 -6.51 -4.35 -7.93
C ALA A 193 -7.81 -5.11 -7.62
N ASP A 194 -7.71 -6.41 -7.31
CA ASP A 194 -8.82 -7.31 -7.00
C ASP A 194 -9.26 -7.27 -5.54
N ASP A 195 -8.45 -6.69 -4.64
CA ASP A 195 -8.85 -6.46 -3.25
C ASP A 195 -9.77 -5.25 -3.16
N LEU A 196 -10.99 -5.44 -2.63
CA LEU A 196 -11.96 -4.38 -2.36
C LEU A 196 -12.20 -4.27 -0.85
N GLY A 197 -12.14 -3.05 -0.32
CA GLY A 197 -12.59 -2.70 1.03
C GLY A 197 -13.70 -1.66 0.97
N LEU A 198 -14.75 -1.83 1.78
CA LEU A 198 -15.80 -0.85 2.00
C LEU A 198 -15.80 -0.41 3.45
N ASN A 199 -15.71 0.90 3.66
CA ASN A 199 -15.87 1.51 4.97
C ASN A 199 -17.20 2.25 5.02
N VAL A 200 -18.05 1.89 5.97
CA VAL A 200 -19.36 2.49 6.19
C VAL A 200 -19.35 3.22 7.52
N ARG A 201 -19.90 4.43 7.53
CA ARG A 201 -20.06 5.25 8.72
C ARG A 201 -21.52 5.66 8.88
N GLU A 202 -22.14 5.25 9.96
CA GLU A 202 -23.56 5.54 10.22
C GLU A 202 -23.79 5.87 11.70
N SER A 203 -25.02 6.25 12.06
CA SER A 203 -25.33 6.62 13.45
C SER A 203 -25.34 5.41 14.40
N SER A 204 -25.68 4.22 13.87
CA SER A 204 -25.70 2.97 14.63
C SER A 204 -25.00 1.82 13.88
N VAL A 205 -24.57 0.79 14.63
CA VAL A 205 -23.94 -0.40 14.04
C VAL A 205 -24.94 -1.18 13.17
N ILE A 206 -26.22 -1.18 13.55
CA ILE A 206 -27.29 -1.84 12.80
C ILE A 206 -27.47 -1.15 11.44
N GLU A 207 -27.52 0.18 11.41
CA GLU A 207 -27.59 0.95 10.16
C GLU A 207 -26.35 0.73 9.29
N ALA A 208 -25.16 0.74 9.89
CA ALA A 208 -23.91 0.48 9.16
C ALA A 208 -23.91 -0.93 8.52
N ASN A 209 -24.38 -1.94 9.25
CA ASN A 209 -24.51 -3.31 8.74
C ASN A 209 -25.57 -3.41 7.64
N ASN A 210 -26.73 -2.78 7.80
CA ASN A 210 -27.77 -2.75 6.75
C ASN A 210 -27.24 -2.09 5.47
N ALA A 211 -26.57 -0.94 5.59
CA ALA A 211 -25.94 -0.27 4.47
C ALA A 211 -24.84 -1.13 3.82
N LEU A 212 -24.05 -1.86 4.61
CA LEU A 212 -23.07 -2.83 4.10
C LEU A 212 -23.74 -3.97 3.33
N GLU A 213 -24.85 -4.52 3.82
CA GLU A 213 -25.58 -5.58 3.14
C GLU A 213 -26.17 -5.08 1.81
N ASP A 214 -26.75 -3.89 1.78
CA ASP A 214 -27.28 -3.31 0.54
C ASP A 214 -26.16 -3.04 -0.47
N LYS A 215 -25.02 -2.52 -0.02
CA LYS A 215 -23.84 -2.34 -0.88
C LYS A 215 -23.26 -3.68 -1.32
N THR A 216 -23.30 -4.71 -0.49
CA THR A 216 -22.84 -6.06 -0.84
C THR A 216 -23.69 -6.65 -1.96
N LYS A 217 -25.01 -6.46 -1.95
CA LYS A 217 -25.89 -6.84 -3.08
C LYS A 217 -25.46 -6.16 -4.37
N ILE A 218 -25.19 -4.85 -4.33
CA ILE A 218 -24.70 -4.10 -5.50
C ILE A 218 -23.35 -4.66 -6.00
N VAL A 219 -22.43 -4.99 -5.10
CA VAL A 219 -21.14 -5.60 -5.47
C VAL A 219 -21.36 -6.97 -6.13
N VAL A 220 -22.25 -7.80 -5.60
CA VAL A 220 -22.60 -9.11 -6.16
C VAL A 220 -23.23 -8.96 -7.55
N ASP A 221 -24.24 -8.11 -7.69
CA ASP A 221 -24.92 -7.85 -8.96
C ASP A 221 -23.95 -7.31 -10.02
N TRP A 222 -23.07 -6.37 -9.62
CA TRP A 222 -22.02 -5.87 -10.50
C TRP A 222 -21.03 -6.96 -10.90
N CYS A 223 -20.61 -7.83 -9.97
CA CYS A 223 -19.74 -8.96 -10.31
C CYS A 223 -20.41 -9.91 -11.29
N CYS A 224 -21.69 -10.24 -11.08
CA CYS A 224 -22.47 -11.07 -11.99
C CYS A 224 -22.57 -10.44 -13.40
N ALA A 225 -22.90 -9.15 -13.49
CA ALA A 225 -22.98 -8.42 -14.75
C ALA A 225 -21.63 -8.38 -15.49
N ASN A 226 -20.54 -8.29 -14.75
CA ASN A 226 -19.17 -8.28 -15.28
C ASN A 226 -18.52 -9.68 -15.26
N ARG A 227 -19.29 -10.77 -15.13
CA ARG A 227 -18.78 -12.16 -15.17
C ARG A 227 -17.60 -12.44 -14.22
N LEU A 228 -17.55 -11.75 -13.09
CA LEU A 228 -16.61 -11.98 -12.00
C LEU A 228 -17.28 -12.77 -10.88
N SER A 229 -16.47 -13.40 -10.03
CA SER A 229 -16.97 -14.19 -8.89
C SER A 229 -16.34 -13.71 -7.60
N LEU A 230 -17.18 -13.45 -6.60
CA LEU A 230 -16.76 -13.14 -5.24
C LEU A 230 -16.49 -14.43 -4.46
N ASN A 231 -15.51 -14.38 -3.57
CA ASN A 231 -15.29 -15.44 -2.59
C ASN A 231 -16.07 -15.13 -1.30
N ALA A 232 -17.30 -15.62 -1.21
CA ALA A 232 -18.19 -15.36 -0.07
C ALA A 232 -17.57 -15.81 1.28
N GLU A 233 -16.83 -16.92 1.31
CA GLU A 233 -16.18 -17.44 2.53
C GLU A 233 -15.05 -16.54 3.05
N LYS A 234 -14.53 -15.65 2.21
CA LYS A 234 -13.45 -14.74 2.57
C LYS A 234 -13.92 -13.31 2.81
N VAL A 235 -15.22 -13.05 2.70
CA VAL A 235 -15.76 -11.76 3.13
C VAL A 235 -15.56 -11.67 4.63
N GLN A 236 -14.96 -10.57 5.09
CA GLN A 236 -14.64 -10.36 6.50
C GLN A 236 -15.02 -8.95 6.90
N ASP A 237 -15.66 -8.86 8.07
CA ASP A 237 -16.11 -7.61 8.67
C ASP A 237 -15.25 -7.25 9.89
N LEU A 238 -15.11 -5.95 10.11
CA LEU A 238 -14.43 -5.39 11.26
C LEU A 238 -15.16 -4.13 11.72
N THR A 239 -15.84 -4.23 12.86
CA THR A 239 -16.43 -3.08 13.54
C THR A 239 -15.35 -2.32 14.29
N LEU A 240 -15.21 -1.03 14.02
CA LEU A 240 -14.19 -0.17 14.59
C LEU A 240 -14.76 0.70 15.71
N SER A 241 -14.04 0.79 16.83
CA SER A 241 -14.47 1.52 18.02
C SER A 241 -13.29 1.96 18.87
N LEU A 242 -13.28 3.22 19.32
CA LEU A 242 -12.28 3.73 20.27
C LEU A 242 -12.74 3.62 21.73
N SER A 243 -13.88 2.97 21.99
CA SER A 243 -14.43 2.79 23.33
C SER A 243 -13.56 1.85 24.16
N SER A 244 -13.41 2.15 25.45
CA SER A 244 -12.73 1.28 26.42
C SER A 244 -13.58 0.08 26.86
N LYS A 245 -14.89 0.09 26.60
CA LYS A 245 -15.78 -1.04 26.85
C LYS A 245 -15.54 -2.08 25.76
N LYS A 246 -14.78 -3.12 26.12
CA LYS A 246 -14.34 -4.19 25.22
C LYS A 246 -15.53 -5.02 24.74
N GLU A 247 -15.93 -4.79 23.49
CA GLU A 247 -16.36 -5.90 22.64
C GLU A 247 -15.13 -6.72 22.24
N GLU A 248 -15.35 -7.92 21.71
CA GLU A 248 -14.30 -8.85 21.29
C GLU A 248 -13.27 -8.18 20.37
N ILE A 249 -11.98 -8.33 20.68
CA ILE A 249 -10.90 -7.73 19.87
C ILE A 249 -10.65 -8.63 18.66
N CYS A 250 -11.24 -8.27 17.53
CA CYS A 250 -11.01 -8.92 16.25
C CYS A 250 -9.86 -8.24 15.48
N SER A 251 -9.18 -9.01 14.63
CA SER A 251 -8.17 -8.48 13.72
C SER A 251 -8.36 -9.00 12.30
N LEU A 252 -8.33 -8.10 11.32
CA LEU A 252 -8.52 -8.39 9.90
C LEU A 252 -7.29 -7.94 9.12
N LYS A 253 -6.82 -8.77 8.18
CA LYS A 253 -5.67 -8.43 7.34
C LYS A 253 -6.12 -7.82 6.01
N PHE A 254 -5.83 -6.55 5.79
CA PHE A 254 -6.11 -5.85 4.54
C PHE A 254 -4.83 -5.30 3.93
N LEU A 255 -4.56 -5.61 2.65
CA LEU A 255 -3.36 -5.15 1.91
C LEU A 255 -2.04 -5.38 2.66
N GLY A 256 -1.93 -6.50 3.38
CA GLY A 256 -0.72 -6.88 4.10
C GLY A 256 -0.56 -6.27 5.50
N ILE A 257 -1.50 -5.43 5.94
CA ILE A 257 -1.53 -4.78 7.26
C ILE A 257 -2.69 -5.35 8.07
N PHE A 258 -2.47 -5.61 9.36
CA PHE A 258 -3.55 -6.03 10.26
C PHE A 258 -4.23 -4.81 10.87
N LEU A 259 -5.54 -4.73 10.68
CA LEU A 259 -6.46 -3.77 11.30
C LEU A 259 -7.10 -4.44 12.53
N GLN A 260 -7.26 -3.69 13.61
CA GLN A 260 -7.91 -4.16 14.85
C GLN A 260 -9.14 -3.33 15.15
N THR A 261 -10.10 -3.90 15.87
CA THR A 261 -11.35 -3.21 16.27
C THR A 261 -11.08 -1.90 17.00
N ASP A 262 -10.02 -1.83 17.81
CA ASP A 262 -9.64 -0.65 18.59
C ASP A 262 -8.65 0.30 17.88
N LEU A 263 -8.35 0.03 16.61
CA LEU A 263 -7.33 0.75 15.81
C LEU A 263 -5.95 0.81 16.48
N LYS A 264 -5.67 -0.14 17.38
CA LYS A 264 -4.30 -0.41 17.82
C LYS A 264 -3.60 -1.33 16.81
N TRP A 265 -2.30 -1.48 17.02
CA TRP A 265 -1.40 -2.13 16.07
C TRP A 265 -0.68 -3.34 16.65
N GLU A 266 -1.15 -3.88 17.77
CA GLU A 266 -0.55 -5.02 18.48
C GLU A 266 -0.41 -6.26 17.56
N ASN A 267 -1.49 -6.70 16.91
CA ASN A 267 -1.48 -7.88 16.04
C ASN A 267 -0.55 -7.68 14.82
N HIS A 268 -0.55 -6.46 14.25
CA HIS A 268 0.34 -6.12 13.14
C HIS A 268 1.82 -6.14 13.57
N ILE A 269 2.12 -5.51 14.70
CA ILE A 269 3.47 -5.43 15.26
C ILE A 269 3.99 -6.81 15.65
N ASP A 270 3.14 -7.70 16.15
CA ASP A 270 3.50 -9.08 16.48
C ASP A 270 3.86 -9.89 15.24
N ASN A 271 3.09 -9.75 14.16
CA ASN A 271 3.43 -10.33 12.88
C ASN A 271 4.75 -9.77 12.31
N VAL A 272 5.00 -8.46 12.46
CA VAL A 272 6.29 -7.84 12.06
C VAL A 272 7.43 -8.37 12.93
N ALA A 273 7.24 -8.46 14.25
CA ALA A 273 8.23 -8.99 15.19
C ALA A 273 8.61 -10.44 14.87
N ALA A 274 7.64 -11.28 14.51
CA ALA A 274 7.87 -12.66 14.08
C ALA A 274 8.74 -12.74 12.82
N LYS A 275 8.52 -11.85 11.84
CA LYS A 275 9.38 -11.76 10.65
C LYS A 275 10.79 -11.27 10.99
N LEU A 276 10.90 -10.25 11.84
CA LEU A 276 12.19 -9.74 12.30
C LEU A 276 13.00 -10.79 13.07
N ALA A 277 12.34 -11.63 13.86
CA ALA A 277 13.00 -12.75 14.55
C ALA A 277 13.65 -13.73 13.56
N LYS A 278 13.01 -14.03 12.42
CA LYS A 278 13.61 -14.81 11.34
C LYS A 278 14.82 -14.11 10.72
N GLY A 279 14.73 -12.80 10.52
CA GLY A 279 15.86 -11.98 10.06
C GLY A 279 17.04 -11.98 11.04
N LEU A 280 16.77 -11.93 12.34
CA LEU A 280 17.80 -12.02 13.37
C LEU A 280 18.49 -13.39 13.37
N PHE A 281 17.73 -14.47 13.16
CA PHE A 281 18.30 -15.80 13.00
C PHE A 281 19.23 -15.84 11.78
N LEU A 282 18.78 -15.34 10.62
CA LEU A 282 19.59 -15.25 9.40
C LEU A 282 20.91 -14.49 9.64
N LEU A 283 20.84 -13.30 10.25
CA LEU A 283 22.03 -12.52 10.57
C LEU A 283 22.98 -13.30 11.50
N ARG A 284 22.43 -13.98 12.52
CA ARG A 284 23.24 -14.77 13.46
C ARG A 284 23.96 -15.92 12.75
N SER A 285 23.26 -16.65 11.90
CA SER A 285 23.81 -17.79 11.17
C SER A 285 24.94 -17.38 10.22
N LEU A 286 24.85 -16.19 9.63
CA LEU A 286 25.83 -15.70 8.67
C LEU A 286 26.99 -14.93 9.32
N LYS A 287 26.84 -14.47 10.57
CA LYS A 287 27.81 -13.59 11.25
C LYS A 287 29.25 -14.11 11.22
N SER A 288 29.46 -15.42 11.33
CA SER A 288 30.79 -16.04 11.31
C SER A 288 31.40 -16.19 9.91
N SER A 289 30.58 -16.07 8.86
CA SER A 289 30.95 -16.43 7.49
C SER A 289 31.03 -15.23 6.54
N VAL A 290 30.50 -14.06 6.93
CA VAL A 290 30.44 -12.87 6.07
C VAL A 290 30.88 -11.61 6.80
N THR A 291 31.26 -10.58 6.04
CA THR A 291 31.70 -9.29 6.59
C THR A 291 30.52 -8.50 7.18
N PRO A 292 30.78 -7.53 8.10
CA PRO A 292 29.74 -6.64 8.62
C PRO A 292 28.95 -5.88 7.54
N ASP A 293 29.58 -5.51 6.43
CA ASP A 293 28.90 -4.81 5.32
C ASP A 293 27.86 -5.69 4.62
N ILE A 294 28.15 -6.99 4.48
CA ILE A 294 27.19 -7.97 3.94
C ILE A 294 26.04 -8.15 4.93
N LEU A 295 26.32 -8.25 6.24
CA LEU A 295 25.27 -8.32 7.26
C LEU A 295 24.39 -7.06 7.25
N LEU A 296 24.98 -5.88 7.06
CA LEU A 296 24.26 -4.63 6.93
C LEU A 296 23.38 -4.60 5.67
N SER A 297 23.88 -5.12 4.56
CA SER A 297 23.09 -5.28 3.33
C SER A 297 21.90 -6.22 3.54
N ILE A 298 22.09 -7.34 4.23
CA ILE A 298 21.01 -8.28 4.60
C ILE A 298 20.01 -7.61 5.56
N TYR A 299 20.49 -6.82 6.51
CA TYR A 299 19.65 -6.04 7.40
C TYR A 299 18.72 -5.10 6.61
N TYR A 300 19.27 -4.35 5.65
CA TYR A 300 18.46 -3.47 4.81
C TYR A 300 17.47 -4.25 3.93
N ALA A 301 17.91 -5.37 3.34
CA ALA A 301 17.07 -6.18 2.46
C ALA A 301 15.89 -6.85 3.19
N TYR A 302 16.09 -7.32 4.42
CA TYR A 302 15.10 -8.16 5.12
C TYR A 302 14.48 -7.48 6.35
N ILE A 303 15.29 -6.96 7.28
CA ILE A 303 14.78 -6.40 8.53
C ILE A 303 14.18 -5.01 8.28
N GLN A 304 14.95 -4.12 7.66
CA GLN A 304 14.50 -2.76 7.41
C GLN A 304 13.32 -2.70 6.45
N SER A 305 13.25 -3.58 5.46
CA SER A 305 12.12 -3.65 4.51
C SER A 305 10.81 -3.99 5.22
N HIS A 306 10.83 -4.90 6.21
CA HIS A 306 9.67 -5.19 7.06
C HIS A 306 9.35 -4.06 8.03
N LEU A 307 10.35 -3.39 8.59
CA LEU A 307 10.15 -2.21 9.44
C LEU A 307 9.52 -1.05 8.69
N SER A 308 9.94 -0.82 7.45
CA SER A 308 9.53 0.36 6.67
C SER A 308 8.11 0.23 6.12
N TYR A 309 7.59 -0.99 5.96
CA TYR A 309 6.27 -1.22 5.38
C TYR A 309 5.15 -0.71 6.30
N GLY A 310 4.48 0.35 5.86
CA GLY A 310 3.39 1.00 6.60
C GLY A 310 3.83 1.66 7.91
N ILE A 311 5.12 1.98 8.08
CA ILE A 311 5.66 2.49 9.34
C ILE A 311 4.97 3.77 9.83
N SER A 312 4.47 4.60 8.91
CA SER A 312 3.68 5.79 9.24
C SER A 312 2.43 5.43 10.07
N LEU A 313 1.80 4.28 9.82
CA LEU A 313 0.57 3.89 10.50
C LEU A 313 0.81 3.42 11.94
N TRP A 314 1.82 2.56 12.15
CA TRP A 314 2.01 1.83 13.40
C TRP A 314 3.28 2.23 14.18
N GLY A 315 4.21 2.98 13.57
CA GLY A 315 5.53 3.27 14.13
C GLY A 315 5.54 4.11 15.41
N ASN A 316 4.49 4.91 15.64
CA ASN A 316 4.30 5.69 16.87
C ASN A 316 3.38 4.98 17.89
N SER A 317 3.02 3.71 17.65
CA SER A 317 2.26 2.91 18.61
C SER A 317 3.11 2.58 19.84
N GLY A 318 2.52 2.52 21.03
CA GLY A 318 3.21 2.08 22.26
C GLY A 318 3.80 0.67 22.14
N TYR A 319 3.16 -0.20 21.35
CA TYR A 319 3.61 -1.57 21.09
C TYR A 319 4.86 -1.65 20.20
N SER A 320 5.19 -0.57 19.47
CA SER A 320 6.33 -0.53 18.54
C SER A 320 7.67 -0.80 19.24
N LYS A 321 7.74 -0.57 20.57
CA LYS A 321 8.90 -0.89 21.42
C LYS A 321 9.35 -2.35 21.28
N LYS A 322 8.41 -3.30 21.10
CA LYS A 322 8.71 -4.73 20.90
C LYS A 322 9.60 -4.96 19.69
N VAL A 323 9.22 -4.35 18.57
CA VAL A 323 9.96 -4.40 17.30
C VAL A 323 11.26 -3.60 17.39
N PHE A 324 11.28 -2.47 18.09
CA PHE A 324 12.49 -1.68 18.28
C PHE A 324 13.58 -2.44 19.07
N ILE A 325 13.19 -3.24 20.06
CA ILE A 325 14.12 -4.12 20.78
C ILE A 325 14.79 -5.12 19.81
N LEU A 326 14.03 -5.67 18.87
CA LEU A 326 14.58 -6.58 17.86
C LEU A 326 15.53 -5.86 16.89
N GLN A 327 15.19 -4.63 16.48
CA GLN A 327 16.10 -3.80 15.66
C GLN A 327 17.43 -3.57 16.40
N LYS A 328 17.40 -3.19 17.68
CA LYS A 328 18.61 -3.01 18.51
C LYS A 328 19.44 -4.30 18.62
N LYS A 329 18.80 -5.46 18.72
CA LYS A 329 19.48 -6.76 18.69
C LYS A 329 20.20 -6.99 17.36
N ALA A 330 19.58 -6.62 16.24
CA ALA A 330 20.22 -6.74 14.92
C ALA A 330 21.46 -5.86 14.81
N ILE A 331 21.37 -4.59 15.23
CA ILE A 331 22.49 -3.64 15.20
C ILE A 331 23.68 -4.16 16.01
N ARG A 332 23.46 -4.62 17.25
CA ARG A 332 24.53 -5.19 18.08
C ARG A 332 25.16 -6.42 17.46
N LEU A 333 24.36 -7.25 16.79
CA LEU A 333 24.82 -8.46 16.13
C LEU A 333 25.75 -8.12 14.96
N ILE A 334 25.37 -7.14 14.13
CA ILE A 334 26.17 -6.64 13.00
C ILE A 334 27.51 -6.07 13.50
N CYS A 335 27.47 -5.24 14.56
CA CYS A 335 28.68 -4.66 15.15
C CYS A 335 29.52 -5.64 15.99
N GLY A 336 29.04 -6.86 16.22
CA GLY A 336 29.72 -7.84 17.06
C GLY A 336 29.78 -7.50 18.55
N THR A 337 28.97 -6.53 19.02
CA THR A 337 29.03 -6.01 20.40
C THR A 337 28.20 -6.85 21.40
N PRO A 338 28.53 -6.81 22.70
CA PRO A 338 27.72 -7.44 23.76
C PRO A 338 26.25 -6.98 23.78
N ALA A 339 25.37 -7.83 24.33
CA ALA A 339 23.92 -7.57 24.34
C ALA A 339 23.49 -6.31 25.10
N GLN A 340 24.29 -5.87 26.08
CA GLN A 340 24.01 -4.70 26.92
C GLN A 340 24.58 -3.40 26.35
N THR A 341 25.40 -3.44 25.29
CA THR A 341 26.00 -2.24 24.70
C THR A 341 24.94 -1.24 24.27
N HIS A 342 25.19 0.05 24.54
CA HIS A 342 24.29 1.12 24.16
C HIS A 342 24.23 1.28 22.63
N CYS A 343 23.02 1.25 22.04
CA CYS A 343 22.88 1.22 20.57
C CYS A 343 22.93 2.57 19.88
N LYS A 344 22.66 3.72 20.52
CA LYS A 344 22.67 5.03 19.84
C LYS A 344 23.97 5.26 19.04
N PRO A 345 25.19 5.10 19.60
CA PRO A 345 26.42 5.28 18.82
C PRO A 345 26.56 4.27 17.68
N LEU A 346 26.04 3.04 17.84
CA LEU A 346 26.08 2.01 16.80
C LEU A 346 25.16 2.35 15.62
N PHE A 347 23.98 2.93 15.87
CA PHE A 347 23.10 3.41 14.81
C PHE A 347 23.77 4.51 13.98
N VAL A 348 24.42 5.48 14.66
CA VAL A 348 25.16 6.57 14.01
C VAL A 348 26.33 6.01 13.20
N TYR A 349 27.15 5.14 13.81
CA TYR A 349 28.31 4.51 13.18
C TYR A 349 27.93 3.76 11.88
N LEU A 350 26.83 3.02 11.89
CA LEU A 350 26.35 2.29 10.71
C LEU A 350 25.54 3.16 9.73
N GLY A 351 25.21 4.41 10.06
CA GLY A 351 24.30 5.23 9.27
C GLY A 351 22.86 4.68 9.19
N VAL A 352 22.44 3.90 10.19
CA VAL A 352 21.12 3.25 10.23
C VAL A 352 20.14 4.10 11.02
N LEU A 353 18.95 4.35 10.45
CA LEU A 353 17.86 5.01 11.15
C LEU A 353 17.21 4.07 12.16
N SER A 354 17.06 4.52 13.40
CA SER A 354 16.24 3.85 14.41
C SER A 354 14.75 3.84 14.04
N LEU A 355 13.96 2.95 14.63
CA LEU A 355 12.51 2.84 14.38
C LEU A 355 11.77 4.19 14.53
N PRO A 356 11.95 4.99 15.60
CA PRO A 356 11.31 6.30 15.70
C PRO A 356 11.79 7.25 14.60
N SER A 357 13.08 7.21 14.24
CA SER A 357 13.62 8.02 13.15
C SER A 357 13.01 7.67 11.79
N LEU A 358 12.75 6.38 11.53
CA LEU A 358 12.04 5.93 10.33
C LEU A 358 10.61 6.43 10.29
N TYR A 359 9.90 6.36 11.41
CA TYR A 359 8.57 6.92 11.54
C TYR A 359 8.57 8.43 11.23
N VAL A 360 9.45 9.20 11.88
CA VAL A 360 9.57 10.66 11.67
C VAL A 360 9.86 10.98 10.21
N LEU A 361 10.85 10.32 9.60
CA LEU A 361 11.19 10.53 8.20
C LEU A 361 10.00 10.22 7.28
N SER A 362 9.36 9.06 7.44
CA SER A 362 8.22 8.66 6.60
C SER A 362 7.05 9.64 6.69
N THR A 363 6.78 10.14 7.89
CA THR A 363 5.67 11.04 8.15
C THR A 363 5.94 12.43 7.61
N LEU A 364 7.17 12.94 7.75
CA LEU A 364 7.57 14.23 7.17
C LEU A 364 7.56 14.21 5.64
N LEU A 365 7.99 13.10 5.03
CA LEU A 365 7.92 12.93 3.57
C LEU A 365 6.47 12.92 3.07
N TYR A 366 5.57 12.24 3.79
CA TYR A 366 4.14 12.27 3.48
C TYR A 366 3.57 13.69 3.49
N VAL A 367 3.88 14.48 4.52
CA VAL A 367 3.43 15.88 4.60
C VAL A 367 4.01 16.71 3.46
N LYS A 368 5.29 16.54 3.13
CA LYS A 368 5.94 17.27 2.04
C LYS A 368 5.34 16.96 0.66
N GLU A 369 4.96 15.71 0.42
CA GLU A 369 4.28 15.30 -0.83
C GLU A 369 2.86 15.85 -0.94
N ASN A 370 2.17 16.03 0.20
CA ASN A 370 0.75 16.40 0.24
C ASN A 370 0.52 17.84 0.72
N ILE A 371 1.56 18.69 0.74
CA ILE A 371 1.51 20.02 1.35
C ILE A 371 0.40 20.90 0.77
N ASN A 372 0.16 20.83 -0.54
CA ASN A 372 -0.88 21.63 -1.21
C ASN A 372 -2.28 21.24 -0.74
N LYS A 373 -2.56 19.93 -0.65
CA LYS A 373 -3.85 19.41 -0.16
C LYS A 373 -4.09 19.78 1.31
N LEU A 374 -3.01 19.78 2.10
CA LEU A 374 -3.06 20.15 3.51
C LEU A 374 -3.27 21.67 3.67
N ASN A 375 -2.66 22.49 2.81
CA ASN A 375 -2.80 23.94 2.80
C ASN A 375 -4.22 24.40 2.42
N ASP A 376 -4.91 23.75 1.47
CA ASP A 376 -6.26 24.16 1.06
C ASP A 376 -7.29 24.06 2.20
N SER A 377 -7.03 23.24 3.22
CA SER A 377 -7.85 23.17 4.44
C SER A 377 -7.60 24.32 5.44
N THR A 378 -6.67 25.24 5.14
CA THR A 378 -6.16 26.27 6.07
C THR A 378 -6.56 27.71 5.71
N SER A 379 -7.29 27.94 4.61
CA SER A 379 -7.77 29.28 4.21
C SER A 379 -8.95 29.76 5.09
N VAL A 380 -8.76 29.78 6.40
CA VAL A 380 -9.81 30.13 7.38
C VAL A 380 -9.62 31.56 7.91
N HIS A 381 -8.43 32.17 7.80
CA HIS A 381 -8.18 33.52 8.34
C HIS A 381 -7.28 34.42 7.46
N ASN A 382 -7.77 35.62 7.15
CA ASN A 382 -7.06 36.68 6.40
C ASN A 382 -6.14 37.56 7.26
N PHE A 383 -5.86 37.19 8.51
CA PHE A 383 -5.07 38.01 9.44
C PHE A 383 -3.60 37.54 9.50
N ASN A 384 -2.65 38.49 9.50
CA ASN A 384 -1.22 38.21 9.70
C ASN A 384 -0.96 37.79 11.15
N THR A 385 -1.01 36.48 11.43
CA THR A 385 -0.59 35.92 12.72
C THR A 385 0.84 35.39 12.64
N ARG A 386 1.51 35.30 13.80
CA ARG A 386 2.89 34.81 13.98
C ARG A 386 3.11 33.36 13.49
N TYR A 387 2.04 32.66 13.12
CA TYR A 387 2.02 31.27 12.64
C TYR A 387 1.40 31.10 11.25
N LYS A 388 1.29 32.17 10.44
CA LYS A 388 0.66 32.13 9.10
C LYS A 388 1.22 31.06 8.15
N ASN A 389 2.47 30.64 8.33
CA ASN A 389 3.13 29.62 7.52
C ASN A 389 2.99 28.18 8.07
N ASN A 390 2.32 27.99 9.21
CA ASN A 390 2.12 26.67 9.80
C ASN A 390 0.88 25.98 9.21
N LEU A 391 1.00 24.67 9.01
CA LEU A 391 -0.11 23.82 8.66
C LEU A 391 -1.09 23.71 9.85
N SER A 392 -2.38 23.86 9.60
CA SER A 392 -3.41 23.73 10.63
C SER A 392 -3.62 22.26 11.01
N THR A 393 -3.71 21.97 12.29
CA THR A 393 -4.17 20.67 12.80
C THR A 393 -5.66 20.76 13.11
N LYS A 394 -6.44 19.78 12.68
CA LYS A 394 -7.83 19.63 13.15
C LYS A 394 -7.83 19.33 14.65
N ARG A 395 -8.87 19.80 15.35
CA ARG A 395 -9.10 19.42 16.75
C ARG A 395 -9.49 17.94 16.78
N CYS A 396 -8.76 17.15 17.56
CA CYS A 396 -8.97 15.72 17.72
C CYS A 396 -9.32 15.43 19.19
N MET A 397 -10.42 14.71 19.40
CA MET A 397 -10.93 14.34 20.72
C MET A 397 -10.16 13.17 21.33
N TYR A 398 -9.77 12.19 20.50
CA TYR A 398 -9.17 10.96 20.98
C TYR A 398 -7.63 11.00 20.94
N THR A 399 -6.98 10.33 21.90
CA THR A 399 -5.51 10.18 21.88
C THR A 399 -5.03 9.39 20.66
N SER A 400 -5.82 8.42 20.17
CA SER A 400 -5.50 7.64 18.97
C SER A 400 -5.40 8.50 17.71
N THR A 401 -6.30 9.47 17.56
CA THR A 401 -6.31 10.39 16.41
C THR A 401 -5.23 11.45 16.52
N GLN A 402 -4.92 11.92 17.73
CA GLN A 402 -3.76 12.79 17.98
C GLN A 402 -2.42 12.09 17.72
N ASN A 403 -2.36 10.76 17.90
CA ASN A 403 -1.19 9.95 17.56
C ASN A 403 -1.18 9.47 16.10
N SER A 404 -2.21 9.80 15.31
CA SER A 404 -2.25 9.48 13.88
C SER A 404 -1.09 10.15 13.15
N PHE A 405 -0.67 9.53 12.06
CA PHE A 405 0.44 10.02 11.25
C PHE A 405 0.12 11.37 10.57
N GLU A 406 -1.14 11.66 10.27
CA GLU A 406 -1.54 12.95 9.71
C GLU A 406 -1.35 14.07 10.74
N TYR A 407 -1.89 13.89 11.95
CA TYR A 407 -1.78 14.87 13.02
C TYR A 407 -0.33 15.04 13.47
N MET A 408 0.35 13.94 13.79
CA MET A 408 1.74 13.98 14.24
C MET A 408 2.68 14.49 13.14
N GLY A 409 2.39 14.15 11.87
CA GLY A 409 3.12 14.65 10.71
C GLY A 409 3.10 16.16 10.62
N ILE A 410 1.91 16.76 10.68
CA ILE A 410 1.74 18.22 10.67
C ILE A 410 2.48 18.84 11.87
N LYS A 411 2.32 18.28 13.07
CA LYS A 411 3.00 18.76 14.27
C LYS A 411 4.52 18.73 14.15
N MET A 412 5.08 17.64 13.62
CA MET A 412 6.52 17.49 13.39
C MET A 412 7.03 18.41 12.28
N TYR A 413 6.25 18.59 11.21
CA TYR A 413 6.59 19.46 10.09
C TYR A 413 6.61 20.94 10.51
N ASN A 414 5.63 21.38 11.30
CA ASN A 414 5.53 22.78 11.73
C ASN A 414 6.73 23.24 12.55
N VAL A 415 7.36 22.34 13.31
CA VAL A 415 8.55 22.63 14.13
C VAL A 415 9.83 22.70 13.28
N LEU A 416 9.82 22.20 12.03
CA LEU A 416 11.00 22.30 11.17
C LEU A 416 11.33 23.77 10.83
N PRO A 417 12.62 24.11 10.74
CA PRO A 417 13.08 25.38 10.19
C PRO A 417 12.62 25.64 8.75
N ASP A 418 12.36 26.90 8.42
CA ASP A 418 11.87 27.31 7.09
C ASP A 418 12.87 27.02 5.96
N ASN A 419 14.17 27.08 6.24
CA ASN A 419 15.22 26.72 5.27
C ASN A 419 15.10 25.25 4.83
N ILE A 420 14.79 24.33 5.75
CA ILE A 420 14.56 22.92 5.44
C ILE A 420 13.20 22.76 4.74
N LYS A 421 12.14 23.38 5.26
CA LYS A 421 10.78 23.29 4.68
C LYS A 421 10.73 23.70 3.22
N LYS A 422 11.49 24.72 2.82
CA LYS A 422 11.55 25.25 1.44
C LYS A 422 12.32 24.38 0.45
N LEU A 423 13.10 23.40 0.91
CA LEU A 423 13.88 22.53 0.01
C LEU A 423 12.96 21.73 -0.94
N PRO A 424 13.42 21.41 -2.17
CA PRO A 424 12.73 20.47 -3.04
C PRO A 424 12.74 19.06 -2.41
N TYR A 425 11.78 18.21 -2.81
CA TYR A 425 11.53 16.92 -2.15
C TYR A 425 12.79 16.06 -1.92
N ASN A 426 13.63 15.90 -2.94
CA ASN A 426 14.84 15.07 -2.83
C ASN A 426 15.86 15.66 -1.83
N ASN A 427 16.07 16.98 -1.85
CA ASN A 427 17.00 17.65 -0.95
C ASN A 427 16.43 17.68 0.49
N PHE A 428 15.12 17.87 0.63
CA PHE A 428 14.40 17.76 1.90
C PHE A 428 14.59 16.36 2.51
N LYS A 429 14.37 15.31 1.71
CA LYS A 429 14.56 13.91 2.14
C LYS A 429 15.98 13.65 2.63
N SER A 430 16.98 14.09 1.88
CA SER A 430 18.39 13.93 2.26
C SER A 430 18.72 14.71 3.54
N ALA A 431 18.32 15.97 3.64
CA ALA A 431 18.57 16.81 4.81
C ALA A 431 17.95 16.24 6.10
N VAL A 432 16.67 15.85 6.04
CA VAL A 432 15.97 15.24 7.19
C VAL A 432 16.59 13.89 7.54
N LYS A 433 16.98 13.09 6.55
CA LYS A 433 17.64 11.80 6.79
C LYS A 433 18.98 12.00 7.51
N SER A 434 19.84 12.91 7.03
CA SER A 434 21.13 13.18 7.67
C SER A 434 20.96 13.64 9.12
N LEU A 435 20.04 14.58 9.35
CA LEU A 435 19.71 15.06 10.70
C LEU A 435 19.31 13.92 11.65
N LEU A 436 18.49 12.98 11.18
CA LEU A 436 18.01 11.85 11.97
C LEU A 436 19.05 10.73 12.15
N VAL A 437 19.99 10.60 11.21
CA VAL A 437 21.14 9.68 11.36
C VAL A 437 22.09 10.21 12.42
N GLU A 438 22.42 11.50 12.38
CA GLU A 438 23.30 12.15 13.36
C GLU A 438 22.67 12.18 14.76
N ASN A 439 21.34 12.33 14.84
CA ASN A 439 20.59 12.43 16.09
C ASN A 439 19.66 11.22 16.27
N CYS A 440 20.23 10.06 16.59
CA CYS A 440 19.47 8.81 16.74
C CYS A 440 18.38 8.89 17.83
N LEU A 441 17.12 8.78 17.40
CA LEU A 441 15.93 8.82 18.26
C LEU A 441 15.60 7.47 18.90
N TYR A 442 15.26 7.44 20.19
CA TYR A 442 14.66 6.27 20.86
C TYR A 442 13.15 6.43 21.11
N GLU A 443 12.67 7.67 21.12
CA GLU A 443 11.25 8.01 21.15
C GLU A 443 10.95 9.16 20.19
N VAL A 444 9.73 9.24 19.68
CA VAL A 444 9.31 10.33 18.76
C VAL A 444 9.33 11.69 19.47
N SER A 445 9.12 11.72 20.79
CA SER A 445 9.22 12.93 21.61
C SER A 445 10.59 13.60 21.56
N GLU A 446 11.69 12.81 21.47
CA GLU A 446 13.06 13.32 21.40
C GLU A 446 13.28 14.23 20.18
N TYR A 447 12.56 14.00 19.07
CA TYR A 447 12.63 14.83 17.86
C TYR A 447 12.36 16.30 18.14
N PHE A 448 11.32 16.60 18.93
CA PHE A 448 10.94 17.99 19.23
C PHE A 448 12.02 18.72 20.03
N ASN A 449 12.79 18.00 20.86
CA ASN A 449 13.88 18.58 21.62
C ASN A 449 15.09 18.84 20.72
N ILE A 450 15.42 17.90 19.84
CA ILE A 450 16.55 18.01 18.90
C ILE A 450 16.37 19.21 17.95
N ILE A 451 15.17 19.40 17.41
CA ILE A 451 14.91 20.56 16.54
C ILE A 451 14.98 21.88 17.32
N LYS A 452 14.66 21.89 18.62
CA LYS A 452 14.82 23.10 19.45
C LYS A 452 16.27 23.36 19.83
N SER A 453 17.08 22.32 20.08
CA SER A 453 18.46 22.46 20.55
C SER A 453 19.47 22.71 19.43
N ASN A 454 19.38 21.99 18.31
CA ASN A 454 20.37 22.05 17.23
C ASN A 454 20.39 23.39 16.47
N PHE A 455 19.37 24.22 16.64
CA PHE A 455 19.27 25.51 15.95
C PHE A 455 19.46 26.72 16.87
N ASN A 456 19.73 26.50 18.17
CA ASN A 456 20.29 27.52 19.07
C ASN A 456 21.84 27.53 19.07
N LEU A 457 22.49 26.63 18.32
CA LEU A 457 23.94 26.57 18.19
C LEU A 457 24.34 26.52 16.71
N LYS A 458 24.81 27.68 16.23
CA LYS A 458 25.64 27.92 15.04
C LYS A 458 24.98 27.83 13.66
N ILE A 459 24.54 29.00 13.18
CA ILE A 459 24.82 29.44 11.81
C ILE A 459 25.90 30.51 11.95
N PHE A 460 27.12 30.18 11.53
CA PHE A 460 28.13 31.11 11.02
C PHE A 460 28.57 30.58 9.68
#